data_AF-A0A3N1HHT1-F1
#
_entry.id   AF-A0A3N1HHT1-F1
#
_cell.length_a   1.000
_cell.length_b   1.000
_cell.length_c   1.000
_cell.angle_alpha   90.00
_cell.angle_beta   90.00
_cell.angle_gamma   90.00
#
_symmetry.space_group_name_H-M   'P 1'
#
loop_
_entity.id
_entity.type
_entity.pdbx_description
1 polymer ?
#
loop_
_entity_poly.entity_id
_entity_poly.type
_entity_poly.pdbx_seq_one_letter_code
_entity_poly.pdbx_strand_id
1 'polypeptide(L)'
;MTSPPTQDQVRAAQFQRRLRTESEYHQARLLLLLAGFTEDGDVFTGLTKLVKLDFLLRYPAMTKRLLPEETEWPDGTEPTRDELLAVESRMIRYRYGPWDDRYYPMLGALVGRGLLVFAGGHRFAVQVTPSGRRLSLALSEFAQWRPTTARVRLLRQHFDFTGEQLKDLIYEHLDDVATLPHGAEI
;
A
#
# COMPACT_ATOMS: atom_id res chain seq x y z
N MET A 1 -37.26 -5.77 25.92
CA MET A 1 -36.38 -6.92 25.62
C MET A 1 -36.15 -6.95 24.12
N THR A 2 -34.95 -6.63 23.65
CA THR A 2 -34.57 -6.80 22.25
C THR A 2 -34.31 -8.29 22.00
N SER A 3 -34.99 -8.87 21.01
CA SER A 3 -34.76 -10.26 20.60
C SER A 3 -33.30 -10.46 20.18
N PRO A 4 -32.70 -11.63 20.46
CA PRO A 4 -31.33 -11.91 20.04
C PRO A 4 -31.21 -11.88 18.50
N PRO A 5 -30.05 -11.44 17.97
CA PRO A 5 -29.84 -11.32 16.53
C PRO A 5 -29.90 -12.69 15.84
N THR A 6 -30.44 -12.73 14.63
CA THR A 6 -30.50 -13.96 13.81
C THR A 6 -29.11 -14.37 13.32
N GLN A 7 -28.93 -15.64 12.95
CA GLN A 7 -27.64 -16.13 12.41
C GLN A 7 -27.18 -15.34 11.17
N ASP A 8 -28.11 -14.91 10.32
CA ASP A 8 -27.78 -14.10 9.14
C ASP A 8 -27.33 -12.69 9.51
N GLN A 9 -27.93 -12.08 10.54
CA GLN A 9 -27.48 -10.79 11.08
C GLN A 9 -26.06 -10.89 11.67
N VAL A 10 -25.75 -11.99 12.35
CA VAL A 10 -24.41 -12.24 12.88
C VAL A 10 -23.38 -12.40 11.75
N ARG A 11 -23.69 -13.19 10.71
CA ARG A 11 -22.81 -13.37 9.54
C ARG A 11 -22.58 -12.06 8.79
N ALA A 12 -23.64 -11.27 8.56
CA ALA A 12 -23.54 -9.97 7.93
C ALA A 12 -22.65 -9.01 8.74
N ALA A 13 -22.83 -8.95 10.07
CA ALA A 13 -21.99 -8.12 10.93
C ALA A 13 -20.52 -8.54 10.92
N GLN A 14 -20.23 -9.85 10.94
CA GLN A 14 -18.88 -10.38 10.83
C GLN A 14 -18.23 -10.05 9.48
N PHE A 15 -18.97 -10.16 8.39
CA PHE A 15 -18.51 -9.79 7.05
C PHE A 15 -18.19 -8.29 6.96
N GLN A 16 -19.08 -7.43 7.44
CA GLN A 16 -18.86 -5.98 7.48
C GLN A 16 -17.65 -5.60 8.34
N ARG A 17 -17.46 -6.27 9.48
CA ARG A 17 -16.28 -6.06 10.33
C ARG A 17 -14.99 -6.42 9.59
N ARG A 18 -14.98 -7.56 8.89
CA ARG A 18 -13.81 -7.99 8.09
C ARG A 18 -13.47 -6.97 7.01
N LEU A 19 -14.46 -6.50 6.25
CA LEU A 19 -14.26 -5.48 5.23
C LEU A 19 -13.71 -4.17 5.80
N ARG A 20 -14.22 -3.74 6.97
CA ARG A 20 -13.73 -2.54 7.65
C ARG A 20 -12.27 -2.70 8.07
N THR A 21 -11.93 -3.82 8.73
CA THR A 21 -10.56 -4.09 9.16
C THR A 21 -9.59 -4.15 7.97
N GLU A 22 -10.01 -4.77 6.86
CA GLU A 22 -9.24 -4.81 5.61
C GLU A 22 -9.01 -3.39 5.06
N SER A 23 -10.05 -2.56 5.02
CA SER A 23 -9.95 -1.16 4.60
C SER A 23 -9.06 -0.31 5.53
N GLU A 24 -9.18 -0.47 6.85
CA GLU A 24 -8.37 0.26 7.84
C GLU A 24 -6.89 -0.13 7.74
N TYR A 25 -6.61 -1.42 7.51
CA TYR A 25 -5.26 -1.90 7.24
C TYR A 25 -4.65 -1.22 6.00
N HIS A 26 -5.40 -1.15 4.90
CA HIS A 26 -4.91 -0.48 3.69
C HIS A 26 -4.71 1.02 3.89
N GLN A 27 -5.64 1.69 4.59
CA GLN A 27 -5.50 3.12 4.92
C GLN A 27 -4.27 3.40 5.78
N ALA A 28 -4.00 2.57 6.79
CA ALA A 28 -2.81 2.68 7.63
C ALA A 28 -1.52 2.49 6.83
N ARG A 29 -1.47 1.50 5.92
CA ARG A 29 -0.32 1.28 5.04
C ARG A 29 -0.08 2.47 4.11
N LEU A 30 -1.14 3.03 3.51
CA LEU A 30 -1.01 4.22 2.66
C LEU A 30 -0.53 5.44 3.44
N LEU A 31 -1.00 5.62 4.67
CA LEU A 31 -0.52 6.69 5.54
C LEU A 31 0.98 6.51 5.86
N LEU A 32 1.42 5.30 6.21
CA LEU A 32 2.84 5.00 6.45
C LEU A 32 3.69 5.25 5.20
N LEU A 33 3.21 4.84 4.02
CA LEU A 33 3.92 5.04 2.76
C LEU A 33 4.05 6.54 2.43
N LEU A 34 2.94 7.29 2.46
CA LEU A 34 2.94 8.72 2.17
C LEU A 34 3.80 9.51 3.17
N ALA A 35 3.67 9.21 4.48
CA ALA A 35 4.48 9.84 5.52
C ALA A 35 5.96 9.48 5.40
N GLY A 36 6.27 8.25 4.98
CA GLY A 36 7.64 7.81 4.76
C GLY A 36 8.31 8.45 3.56
N PHE A 37 7.54 8.83 2.51
CA PHE A 37 8.02 9.47 1.28
C PHE A 37 7.96 11.00 1.28
N THR A 38 7.60 11.64 2.40
CA THR A 38 7.47 13.11 2.50
C THR A 38 8.00 13.61 3.83
N GLU A 39 8.69 14.75 3.84
CA GLU A 39 8.99 15.51 5.06
C GLU A 39 7.86 16.48 5.42
N ASP A 40 7.93 17.10 6.60
CA ASP A 40 6.90 18.05 7.02
C ASP A 40 6.77 19.23 6.05
N GLY A 41 5.54 19.50 5.61
CA GLY A 41 5.27 20.46 4.54
C GLY A 41 5.39 19.93 3.11
N ASP A 42 6.01 18.78 2.87
CA ASP A 42 6.19 18.25 1.52
C ASP A 42 4.88 17.73 0.91
N VAL A 43 4.76 17.89 -0.41
CA VAL A 43 3.64 17.40 -1.21
C VAL A 43 4.06 16.15 -1.98
N PHE A 44 3.37 15.04 -1.71
CA PHE A 44 3.48 13.85 -2.54
C PHE A 44 2.69 14.05 -3.83
N THR A 45 3.31 13.82 -4.98
CA THR A 45 2.67 14.00 -6.30
C THR A 45 2.66 12.73 -7.15
N GLY A 46 1.58 12.56 -7.91
CA GLY A 46 1.42 11.48 -8.88
C GLY A 46 0.76 10.23 -8.31
N LEU A 47 -0.48 9.96 -8.73
CA LEU A 47 -1.21 8.76 -8.32
C LEU A 47 -0.49 7.49 -8.81
N THR A 48 0.08 7.52 -10.03
CA THR A 48 0.89 6.42 -10.56
C THR A 48 2.08 6.11 -9.64
N LYS A 49 2.77 7.12 -9.13
CA LYS A 49 3.88 6.93 -8.19
C LYS A 49 3.39 6.22 -6.92
N LEU A 50 2.31 6.71 -6.30
CA LEU A 50 1.72 6.11 -5.11
C LEU A 50 1.36 4.64 -5.33
N VAL A 51 0.69 4.35 -6.44
CA VAL A 51 0.22 3.01 -6.80
C VAL A 51 1.38 2.04 -6.99
N LYS A 52 2.43 2.44 -7.71
CA LYS A 52 3.59 1.57 -7.97
C LYS A 52 4.40 1.34 -6.69
N LEU A 53 4.57 2.36 -5.86
CA LEU A 53 5.21 2.19 -4.55
C LEU A 53 4.40 1.28 -3.62
N ASP A 54 3.07 1.41 -3.58
CA ASP A 54 2.22 0.53 -2.78
C ASP A 54 2.17 -0.90 -3.35
N PHE A 55 2.37 -1.09 -4.66
CA PHE A 55 2.59 -2.40 -5.26
C PHE A 55 3.90 -3.03 -4.72
N LEU A 56 5.02 -2.33 -4.82
CA LEU A 56 6.31 -2.83 -4.31
C LEU A 56 6.23 -3.14 -2.80
N LEU A 57 5.59 -2.27 -2.02
CA LEU A 57 5.41 -2.49 -0.58
C LEU A 57 4.57 -3.74 -0.25
N ARG A 58 3.57 -4.06 -1.09
CA ARG A 58 2.69 -5.24 -0.91
C ARG A 58 3.33 -6.55 -1.37
N TYR A 59 4.20 -6.48 -2.36
CA TYR A 59 4.82 -7.65 -3.00
C TYR A 59 6.34 -7.55 -2.84
N PRO A 60 6.89 -7.82 -1.64
CA PRO A 60 8.30 -7.60 -1.35
C PRO A 60 9.21 -8.51 -2.19
N ALA A 61 8.71 -9.63 -2.70
CA ALA A 61 9.41 -10.45 -3.69
C ALA A 61 9.69 -9.70 -5.00
N MET A 62 8.77 -8.83 -5.45
CA MET A 62 8.98 -7.95 -6.60
C MET A 62 10.00 -6.87 -6.28
N THR A 63 9.94 -6.30 -5.08
CA THR A 63 10.97 -5.38 -4.60
C THR A 63 12.34 -6.04 -4.62
N LYS A 64 12.47 -7.28 -4.13
CA LYS A 64 13.74 -8.02 -4.13
C LYS A 64 14.31 -8.21 -5.54
N ARG A 65 13.48 -8.46 -6.54
CA ARG A 65 13.91 -8.57 -7.95
C ARG A 65 14.40 -7.26 -8.55
N LEU A 66 13.96 -6.11 -8.04
CA LEU A 66 14.31 -4.79 -8.54
C LEU A 66 15.45 -4.11 -7.78
N LEU A 67 15.80 -4.62 -6.61
CA LEU A 67 16.93 -4.13 -5.84
C LEU A 67 18.24 -4.70 -6.41
N PRO A 68 19.36 -3.95 -6.34
CA PRO A 68 20.69 -4.52 -6.53
C PRO A 68 20.90 -5.77 -5.66
N GLU A 69 21.59 -6.78 -6.17
CA GLU A 69 21.77 -8.08 -5.51
C GLU A 69 22.41 -7.95 -4.12
N GLU A 70 23.28 -6.96 -3.95
CA GLU A 70 24.00 -6.67 -2.70
C GLU A 70 23.20 -5.82 -1.70
N THR A 71 21.93 -5.50 -1.99
CA THR A 71 21.14 -4.65 -1.11
C THR A 71 20.78 -5.38 0.18
N GLU A 72 21.30 -4.87 1.30
CA GLU A 72 20.92 -5.35 2.63
C GLU A 72 19.50 -4.91 2.99
N TRP A 73 18.68 -5.88 3.38
CA TRP A 73 17.36 -5.61 3.94
C TRP A 73 17.50 -5.33 5.43
N PRO A 74 16.79 -4.34 5.99
CA PRO A 74 16.70 -4.20 7.44
C PRO A 74 16.22 -5.50 8.10
N ASP A 75 16.69 -5.76 9.32
CA ASP A 75 16.38 -7.00 10.05
C ASP A 75 14.89 -7.35 10.06
N GLY A 76 14.56 -8.58 9.65
CA GLY A 76 13.19 -9.08 9.63
C GLY A 76 12.28 -8.46 8.57
N THR A 77 12.84 -7.75 7.58
CA THR A 77 12.06 -7.14 6.49
C THR A 77 12.21 -7.82 5.14
N GLU A 78 13.21 -8.70 4.98
CA GLU A 78 13.37 -9.50 3.77
C GLU A 78 12.08 -10.29 3.46
N PRO A 79 11.73 -10.53 2.18
CA PRO A 79 10.62 -11.40 1.84
C PRO A 79 10.76 -12.76 2.53
N THR A 80 9.72 -13.17 3.25
CA THR A 80 9.65 -14.52 3.81
C THR A 80 9.57 -15.56 2.70
N ARG A 81 9.89 -16.82 3.02
CA ARG A 81 9.75 -17.94 2.05
C ARG A 81 8.35 -18.00 1.47
N ASP A 82 7.33 -17.81 2.29
CA ASP A 82 5.94 -17.82 1.85
C ASP A 82 5.62 -16.63 0.93
N GLU A 83 6.15 -15.44 1.21
CA GLU A 83 6.00 -14.27 0.32
C GLU A 83 6.71 -14.47 -1.03
N LEU A 84 7.85 -15.17 -1.06
CA LEU A 84 8.56 -15.53 -2.29
C LEU A 84 7.77 -16.56 -3.12
N LEU A 85 7.19 -17.57 -2.46
CA LEU A 85 6.44 -18.65 -3.13
C LEU A 85 5.00 -18.25 -3.51
N ALA A 86 4.38 -17.33 -2.75
CA ALA A 86 3.01 -16.87 -3.03
C ALA A 86 2.88 -16.12 -4.37
N VAL A 87 4.00 -15.57 -4.85
CA VAL A 87 4.11 -14.89 -6.14
C VAL A 87 3.83 -15.84 -7.30
N GLU A 88 4.33 -17.07 -7.26
CA GLU A 88 4.16 -18.05 -8.34
C GLU A 88 2.72 -18.60 -8.44
N SER A 89 1.92 -18.47 -7.38
CA SER A 89 0.60 -19.12 -7.34
C SER A 89 -0.61 -18.19 -7.31
N ARG A 90 -0.51 -16.92 -6.89
CA ARG A 90 -1.70 -16.05 -6.77
C ARG A 90 -1.39 -14.56 -6.87
N MET A 91 -0.69 -14.14 -7.93
CA MET A 91 -0.95 -12.79 -8.46
C MET A 91 -2.31 -12.75 -9.18
N ILE A 92 -3.35 -13.25 -8.51
CA ILE A 92 -4.72 -13.02 -8.95
C ILE A 92 -4.96 -11.53 -8.72
N ARG A 93 -5.00 -10.77 -9.82
CA ARG A 93 -5.36 -9.34 -9.86
C ARG A 93 -6.74 -9.06 -9.21
N TYR A 94 -7.51 -10.08 -8.82
CA TYR A 94 -8.86 -10.07 -8.22
C TYR A 94 -8.98 -9.66 -6.75
N ARG A 95 -8.04 -8.89 -6.19
CA ARG A 95 -8.42 -8.13 -4.98
C ARG A 95 -7.70 -6.80 -4.83
N TYR A 96 -6.48 -6.69 -5.35
CA TYR A 96 -5.58 -5.54 -5.14
C TYR A 96 -4.63 -5.34 -6.33
N GLY A 97 -5.20 -5.09 -7.51
CA GLY A 97 -4.44 -4.73 -8.71
C GLY A 97 -3.93 -3.27 -8.68
N PRO A 98 -2.91 -2.94 -9.49
CA PRO A 98 -2.27 -1.63 -9.55
C PRO A 98 -3.12 -0.52 -10.20
N TRP A 99 -4.45 -0.65 -10.28
CA TRP A 99 -5.33 0.32 -10.95
C TRP A 99 -6.71 0.38 -10.29
N ASP A 100 -6.78 0.16 -8.98
CA ASP A 100 -8.06 0.03 -8.27
C ASP A 100 -8.66 1.41 -7.96
N ASP A 101 -9.89 1.68 -8.41
CA ASP A 101 -10.67 2.87 -8.06
C ASP A 101 -10.79 3.06 -6.54
N ARG A 102 -10.53 2.01 -5.74
CA ARG A 102 -10.50 2.04 -4.28
C ARG A 102 -9.44 2.95 -3.65
N TYR A 103 -8.41 3.40 -4.38
CA TYR A 103 -7.50 4.41 -3.82
C TYR A 103 -8.25 5.70 -3.47
N TYR A 104 -9.22 6.13 -4.28
CA TYR A 104 -9.97 7.34 -4.00
C TYR A 104 -10.81 7.26 -2.71
N PRO A 105 -11.60 6.20 -2.44
CA PRO A 105 -12.22 5.98 -1.14
C PRO A 105 -11.24 5.91 0.03
N MET A 106 -10.10 5.23 -0.12
CA MET A 106 -9.11 5.12 0.97
C MET A 106 -8.46 6.47 1.28
N LEU A 107 -8.05 7.21 0.25
CA LEU A 107 -7.47 8.55 0.38
C LEU A 107 -8.52 9.54 0.91
N GLY A 108 -9.75 9.47 0.40
CA GLY A 108 -10.88 10.26 0.88
C GLY A 108 -11.20 9.98 2.35
N ALA A 109 -11.09 8.73 2.81
CA ALA A 109 -11.28 8.37 4.21
C ALA A 109 -10.13 8.87 5.12
N LEU A 110 -8.89 8.95 4.61
CA LEU A 110 -7.77 9.57 5.34
C LEU A 110 -7.92 11.10 5.40
N VAL A 111 -8.38 11.73 4.31
CA VAL A 111 -8.71 13.16 4.26
C VAL A 111 -9.87 13.49 5.20
N GLY A 112 -10.95 12.72 5.17
CA GLY A 112 -12.12 12.90 6.04
C GLY A 112 -11.81 12.74 7.53
N ARG A 113 -10.71 12.06 7.87
CA ARG A 113 -10.17 11.97 9.25
C ARG A 113 -9.14 13.05 9.59
N GLY A 114 -8.86 13.98 8.67
CA GLY A 114 -7.87 15.03 8.85
C GLY A 114 -6.43 14.53 8.94
N LEU A 115 -6.13 13.36 8.36
CA LEU A 115 -4.78 12.79 8.33
C LEU A 115 -4.01 13.22 7.09
N LEU A 116 -4.72 13.46 5.98
CA LEU A 116 -4.20 13.98 4.72
C LEU A 116 -4.95 15.24 4.30
N VAL A 117 -4.34 16.05 3.44
CA VAL A 117 -5.00 17.17 2.76
C VAL A 117 -4.60 17.18 1.29
N PHE A 118 -5.55 17.39 0.38
CA PHE A 118 -5.25 17.57 -1.04
C PHE A 118 -4.58 18.94 -1.24
N ALA A 119 -3.43 18.95 -1.91
CA ALA A 119 -2.66 20.18 -2.15
C ALA A 119 -3.16 20.96 -3.40
N GLY A 120 -4.18 20.46 -4.10
CA GLY A 120 -4.77 21.09 -5.29
C GLY A 120 -3.99 20.87 -6.58
N GLY A 121 -4.55 21.35 -7.70
CA GLY A 121 -3.97 21.25 -9.05
C GLY A 121 -4.62 20.19 -9.95
N HIS A 122 -4.17 20.10 -11.21
CA HIS A 122 -4.68 19.17 -12.22
C HIS A 122 -4.22 17.72 -12.03
N ARG A 123 -3.20 17.49 -11.20
CA ARG A 123 -2.62 16.17 -10.95
C ARG A 123 -2.80 15.81 -9.47
N PHE A 124 -2.90 14.52 -9.17
CA PHE A 124 -2.97 14.03 -7.80
C PHE A 124 -1.80 14.58 -6.98
N ALA A 125 -2.12 15.29 -5.90
CA ALA A 125 -1.17 15.90 -4.98
C ALA A 125 -1.75 15.90 -3.56
N VAL A 126 -1.01 15.35 -2.59
CA VAL A 126 -1.47 15.20 -1.21
C VAL A 126 -0.34 15.52 -0.24
N GLN A 127 -0.68 16.18 0.86
CA GLN A 127 0.22 16.44 1.97
C GLN A 127 -0.25 15.64 3.19
N VAL A 128 0.72 15.07 3.94
CA VAL A 128 0.44 14.46 5.24
C VAL A 128 0.34 15.56 6.28
N THR A 129 -0.80 15.64 6.98
CA THR A 129 -1.02 16.63 8.03
C THR A 129 -0.16 16.34 9.26
N PRO A 130 0.02 17.30 10.19
CA PRO A 130 0.67 17.03 11.47
C PRO A 130 0.02 15.88 12.25
N SER A 131 -1.32 15.76 12.20
CA SER A 131 -2.06 14.66 12.82
C SER A 131 -1.79 13.32 12.13
N GLY A 132 -1.72 13.30 10.80
CA GLY A 132 -1.31 12.14 10.01
C GLY A 132 0.10 11.68 10.34
N ARG A 133 1.06 12.62 10.46
CA ARG A 133 2.44 12.31 10.86
C ARG A 133 2.51 11.70 12.25
N ARG A 134 1.87 12.33 13.26
CA ARG A 134 1.81 11.77 14.62
C ARG A 134 1.22 10.37 14.64
N LEU A 135 0.14 10.13 13.89
CA LEU A 135 -0.45 8.79 13.79
C LEU A 135 0.49 7.81 13.09
N SER A 136 1.17 8.21 12.02
CA SER A 136 2.13 7.35 11.33
C SER A 136 3.30 6.93 12.23
N LEU A 137 3.79 7.85 13.07
CA LEU A 137 4.82 7.57 14.08
C LEU A 137 4.29 6.61 15.15
N ALA A 138 3.07 6.83 15.64
CA ALA A 138 2.46 5.90 16.59
C ALA A 138 2.25 4.51 15.97
N LEU A 139 1.84 4.44 14.70
CA LEU A 139 1.68 3.19 13.97
C LEU A 139 3.00 2.43 13.83
N SER A 140 4.12 3.11 13.56
CA SER A 140 5.42 2.45 13.39
C SER A 140 5.96 1.78 14.64
N GLU A 141 5.49 2.17 15.82
CA GLU A 141 5.91 1.54 17.09
C GLU A 141 5.31 0.14 17.28
N PHE A 142 4.14 -0.13 16.69
CA PHE A 142 3.49 -1.43 16.80
C PHE A 142 4.24 -2.51 16.01
N ALA A 143 4.47 -3.65 16.65
CA ALA A 143 5.24 -4.76 16.08
C ALA A 143 4.74 -5.20 14.68
N GLN A 144 3.42 -5.21 14.47
CA GLN A 144 2.80 -5.56 13.18
C GLN A 144 3.11 -4.60 12.03
N TRP A 145 3.50 -3.36 12.32
CA TRP A 145 3.79 -2.33 11.32
C TRP A 145 5.28 -2.07 11.13
N ARG A 146 6.14 -2.52 12.06
CA ARG A 146 7.59 -2.36 11.95
C ARG A 146 8.16 -2.87 10.61
N PRO A 147 7.79 -4.06 10.11
CA PRO A 147 8.28 -4.52 8.81
C PRO A 147 7.84 -3.60 7.66
N THR A 148 6.57 -3.15 7.68
CA THR A 148 6.05 -2.22 6.68
C THR A 148 6.79 -0.89 6.72
N THR A 149 7.00 -0.29 7.89
CA THR A 149 7.71 0.99 8.02
C THR A 149 9.16 0.88 7.55
N ALA A 150 9.85 -0.20 7.89
CA ALA A 150 11.23 -0.41 7.46
C ALA A 150 11.32 -0.68 5.93
N ARG A 151 10.39 -1.45 5.37
CA ARG A 151 10.25 -1.60 3.90
C ARG A 151 9.95 -0.26 3.22
N VAL A 152 9.13 0.62 3.80
CA VAL A 152 8.89 1.97 3.25
C VAL A 152 10.19 2.79 3.19
N ARG A 153 11.04 2.72 4.22
CA ARG A 153 12.35 3.40 4.20
C ARG A 153 13.27 2.84 3.12
N LEU A 154 13.33 1.51 3.00
CA LEU A 154 14.06 0.84 1.91
C LEU A 154 13.55 1.31 0.54
N LEU A 155 12.22 1.37 0.36
CA LEU A 155 11.64 1.85 -0.88
C LEU A 155 12.00 3.31 -1.16
N ARG A 156 11.98 4.19 -0.16
CA ARG A 156 12.39 5.58 -0.34
C ARG A 156 13.85 5.70 -0.75
N GLN A 157 14.72 4.87 -0.18
CA GLN A 157 16.15 4.89 -0.51
C GLN A 157 16.43 4.47 -1.96
N HIS A 158 15.67 3.50 -2.50
CA HIS A 158 15.98 2.88 -3.80
C HIS A 158 15.01 3.23 -4.94
N PHE A 159 13.80 3.70 -4.62
CA PHE A 159 12.72 3.88 -5.59
C PHE A 159 12.00 5.23 -5.45
N ASP A 160 12.66 6.28 -4.98
CA ASP A 160 12.12 7.65 -4.98
C ASP A 160 12.15 8.28 -6.39
N PHE A 161 11.46 7.63 -7.32
CA PHE A 161 11.37 8.01 -8.73
C PHE A 161 10.01 8.62 -9.06
N THR A 162 9.88 9.16 -10.26
CA THR A 162 8.57 9.55 -10.82
C THR A 162 7.71 8.31 -11.10
N GLY A 163 6.39 8.50 -11.23
CA GLY A 163 5.49 7.41 -11.58
C GLY A 163 5.80 6.77 -12.94
N GLU A 164 6.34 7.55 -13.88
CA GLU A 164 6.75 7.05 -15.20
C GLU A 164 8.00 6.17 -15.09
N GLN A 165 9.04 6.66 -14.40
CA GLN A 165 10.25 5.88 -14.15
C GLN A 165 9.96 4.57 -13.40
N LEU A 166 9.06 4.59 -12.40
CA LEU A 166 8.64 3.35 -11.72
C LEU A 166 7.89 2.41 -12.64
N LYS A 167 7.07 2.94 -13.54
CA LYS A 167 6.33 2.14 -14.51
C LYS A 167 7.30 1.46 -15.47
N ASP A 168 8.25 2.20 -16.02
CA ASP A 168 9.23 1.69 -16.98
C ASP A 168 10.14 0.66 -16.32
N LEU A 169 10.68 0.95 -15.14
CA LEU A 169 11.47 -0.01 -14.35
C LEU A 169 10.71 -1.32 -14.07
N ILE A 170 9.44 -1.24 -13.67
CA ILE A 170 8.62 -2.42 -13.40
C ILE A 170 8.37 -3.20 -14.69
N TYR A 171 8.11 -2.54 -15.80
CA TYR A 171 7.86 -3.23 -17.07
C TYR A 171 9.12 -3.82 -17.70
N GLU A 172 10.30 -3.21 -17.50
CA GLU A 172 11.57 -3.72 -18.02
C GLU A 172 12.06 -4.97 -17.29
N HIS A 173 11.85 -5.07 -15.98
CA HIS A 173 12.44 -6.13 -15.16
C HIS A 173 11.43 -7.16 -14.63
N LEU A 174 10.13 -6.87 -14.72
CA LEU A 174 9.04 -7.75 -14.29
C LEU A 174 8.11 -8.10 -15.46
N ASP A 175 8.68 -8.59 -16.56
CA ASP A 175 7.96 -8.97 -17.79
C ASP A 175 6.80 -9.95 -17.55
N ASP A 176 6.98 -10.88 -16.61
CA ASP A 176 5.96 -11.84 -16.15
C ASP A 176 4.77 -11.17 -15.46
N VAL A 177 4.98 -10.01 -14.85
CA VAL A 177 3.91 -9.19 -14.25
C VAL A 177 3.23 -8.31 -15.31
N ALA A 178 3.97 -7.85 -16.32
CA ALA A 178 3.45 -7.02 -17.41
C ALA A 178 2.56 -7.79 -18.40
N THR A 179 2.84 -9.08 -18.60
CA THR A 179 2.15 -9.96 -19.57
C THR A 179 0.84 -10.58 -19.07
N LEU A 180 0.45 -10.34 -17.81
CA LEU A 180 -0.78 -10.89 -17.25
C LEU A 180 -2.03 -10.26 -17.90
N PRO A 181 -2.93 -11.06 -18.51
CA PRO A 181 -4.10 -10.54 -19.21
C PRO A 181 -4.97 -9.66 -18.31
N HIS A 182 -5.50 -8.58 -18.89
CA HIS A 182 -6.46 -7.70 -18.23
C HIS A 182 -7.78 -8.44 -18.00
N GLY A 183 -8.18 -8.64 -16.75
CA GLY A 183 -9.55 -9.03 -16.40
C GLY A 183 -10.00 -10.44 -16.81
N ALA A 184 -9.08 -11.41 -16.95
CA ALA A 184 -9.47 -12.79 -17.21
C ALA A 184 -9.84 -13.52 -15.90
N GLU A 185 -11.12 -13.87 -15.78
CA GLU A 185 -11.66 -14.69 -14.69
C GLU A 185 -11.10 -16.12 -14.78
N ILE A 186 -10.75 -16.69 -13.63
CA ILE A 186 -10.80 -18.14 -13.39
C ILE A 186 -11.68 -18.37 -12.17
#